data_AF-X1N535-F1
#
_entry.id   AF-X1N535-F1
#
_cell.length_a   1.000
_cell.length_b   1.000
_cell.length_c   1.000
_cell.angle_alpha   90.00
_cell.angle_beta   90.00
_cell.angle_gamma   90.00
#
_symmetry.space_group_name_H-M   'P 1'
#
loop_
_entity.id
_entity.type
_entity.pdbx_description
1 polymer ?
#
loop_
_entity_poly.entity_id
_entity_poly.type
_entity_poly.pdbx_seq_one_letter_code
_entity_poly.pdbx_strand_id
1 'polypeptide(L)'
;MEEGYSSIEIVDLSYEKINNSLNPTEKWLTSNLKEKGCFNYIYEPSTGEYLDENNMIRQLMASRLLAELCQTNSSLETLHQKNLD
;
A
#
# COMPACT_ATOMS: atom_id res chain seq x y z
N MET A 1 -37.81 -22.98 0.26
CA MET A 1 -36.50 -22.45 0.68
C MET A 1 -35.58 -22.65 -0.51
N GLU A 2 -35.45 -21.64 -1.36
CA GLU A 2 -34.48 -21.65 -2.46
C GLU A 2 -33.24 -20.91 -1.97
N GLU A 3 -32.11 -21.62 -1.90
CA GLU A 3 -30.83 -21.05 -1.55
C GLU A 3 -30.34 -20.16 -2.71
N GLY A 4 -30.22 -18.87 -2.44
CA GLY A 4 -29.63 -17.90 -3.36
C GLY A 4 -28.13 -18.11 -3.44
N TYR A 5 -27.67 -18.83 -4.47
CA TYR A 5 -26.26 -18.80 -4.85
C TYR A 5 -25.94 -17.38 -5.36
N SER A 6 -25.17 -16.64 -4.55
CA SER A 6 -24.53 -15.39 -4.99
C SER A 6 -23.73 -15.69 -6.26
N SER A 7 -24.06 -14.98 -7.34
CA SER A 7 -23.34 -15.07 -8.60
C SER A 7 -21.86 -14.81 -8.37
N ILE A 8 -21.00 -15.73 -8.79
CA ILE A 8 -19.55 -15.55 -8.76
C ILE A 8 -19.22 -14.36 -9.66
N GLU A 9 -18.83 -13.23 -9.06
CA GLU A 9 -18.28 -12.10 -9.81
C GLU A 9 -16.93 -12.51 -10.39
N ILE A 10 -16.84 -12.56 -11.72
CA ILE A 10 -15.55 -12.73 -12.39
C ILE A 10 -14.81 -11.39 -12.28
N VAL A 11 -13.74 -11.38 -11.49
CA VAL A 11 -12.86 -10.22 -11.36
C VAL A 11 -12.14 -9.99 -12.69
N ASP A 12 -12.41 -8.86 -13.32
CA ASP A 12 -11.73 -8.43 -14.53
C ASP A 12 -10.34 -7.86 -14.19
N LEU A 13 -9.31 -8.63 -14.54
CA LEU A 13 -7.89 -8.32 -14.33
C LEU A 13 -7.21 -7.82 -15.60
N SER A 14 -7.94 -7.12 -16.47
CA SER A 14 -7.35 -6.48 -17.66
C SER A 14 -6.21 -5.53 -17.28
N TYR A 15 -5.20 -5.44 -18.15
CA TYR A 15 -4.04 -4.56 -17.96
C TYR A 15 -4.45 -3.11 -17.68
N GLU A 16 -5.48 -2.63 -18.37
CA GLU A 16 -6.05 -1.29 -18.17
C GLU A 16 -6.56 -1.11 -16.74
N LYS A 17 -7.34 -2.05 -16.20
CA LYS A 17 -7.84 -1.97 -14.82
C LYS A 17 -6.73 -2.06 -13.79
N ILE A 18 -5.74 -2.93 -14.01
CA ILE A 18 -4.56 -3.01 -13.15
C ILE A 18 -3.86 -1.66 -13.13
N ASN A 19 -3.57 -1.09 -14.30
CA ASN A 19 -2.86 0.18 -14.39
C ASN A 19 -3.65 1.35 -13.78
N ASN A 20 -4.97 1.37 -13.98
CA ASN A 20 -5.86 2.35 -13.37
C ASN A 20 -5.91 2.24 -11.84
N SER A 21 -5.67 1.04 -11.28
CA SER A 21 -5.59 0.83 -9.83
C SER A 21 -4.25 1.24 -9.21
N LEU A 22 -3.16 1.28 -10.01
CA LEU A 22 -1.82 1.62 -9.52
C LEU A 22 -1.73 3.09 -9.11
N ASN A 23 -2.21 4.02 -9.93
CA ASN A 23 -2.14 5.46 -9.64
C ASN A 23 -2.77 5.86 -8.27
N PRO A 24 -4.01 5.43 -7.94
CA PRO A 24 -4.58 5.65 -6.61
C PRO A 24 -3.78 4.97 -5.49
N THR A 25 -3.25 3.78 -5.75
CA THR A 25 -2.48 3.00 -4.76
C THR A 25 -1.16 3.68 -4.42
N GLU A 26 -0.44 4.22 -5.42
CA GLU A 26 0.77 5.00 -5.21
C GLU A 26 0.50 6.26 -4.40
N LYS A 27 -0.56 7.01 -4.73
CA LYS A 27 -0.98 8.19 -3.96
C LYS A 27 -1.34 7.84 -2.52
N TRP A 28 -2.05 6.74 -2.32
CA TRP A 28 -2.39 6.27 -0.98
C TRP A 28 -1.13 5.87 -0.19
N LEU A 29 -0.23 5.08 -0.79
CA LEU A 29 1.02 4.66 -0.16
C LEU A 29 1.85 5.87 0.29
N THR A 30 2.08 6.81 -0.63
CA THR A 30 2.88 8.02 -0.38
C THR A 30 2.27 8.93 0.67
N SER A 31 0.93 9.01 0.73
CA SER A 31 0.22 9.79 1.75
C SER A 31 0.22 9.14 3.14
N ASN A 32 0.50 7.83 3.23
CA ASN A 32 0.51 7.06 4.47
C ASN A 32 1.92 6.72 4.99
N LEU A 33 2.96 7.14 4.27
CA LEU A 33 4.34 7.09 4.78
C LEU A 33 4.50 8.19 5.83
N LYS A 34 4.86 7.80 7.06
CA LYS A 34 5.06 8.75 8.16
C LYS A 34 6.36 9.54 7.96
N GLU A 35 6.56 10.61 8.76
CA GLU A 35 7.72 11.52 8.66
C GLU A 35 9.10 10.82 8.61
N LYS A 36 9.20 9.66 9.25
CA LYS A 36 10.42 8.82 9.30
C LYS A 36 10.52 7.79 8.17
N GLY A 37 9.69 7.87 7.12
CA GLY A 37 9.67 6.89 6.04
C GLY A 37 9.08 5.53 6.43
N CYS A 38 8.60 5.34 7.65
CA CYS A 38 7.94 4.10 8.08
C CYS A 38 6.55 3.96 7.46
N PHE A 39 6.22 2.74 7.04
CA PHE A 39 4.87 2.38 6.60
C PHE A 39 4.07 1.74 7.74
N ASN A 40 3.42 2.57 8.56
CA ASN A 40 2.65 2.12 9.72
C ASN A 40 1.15 2.11 9.39
N TYR A 41 0.62 0.94 9.04
CA TYR A 41 -0.81 0.66 8.98
C TYR A 41 -1.14 -0.53 9.87
N ILE A 42 -1.16 -0.30 11.18
CA ILE A 42 -1.62 -1.28 12.17
C ILE A 42 -2.81 -0.65 12.89
N TYR A 43 -4.01 -1.02 12.48
CA TYR A 43 -5.21 -0.71 13.23
C TYR A 43 -5.44 -1.82 14.25
N GLU A 44 -5.53 -1.46 15.53
CA GLU A 44 -5.84 -2.39 16.61
C GLU A 44 -7.33 -2.26 16.99
N PRO A 45 -8.20 -3.22 16.62
CA PRO A 45 -9.64 -3.09 16.84
C PRO A 45 -10.04 -3.11 18.32
N SER A 46 -9.22 -3.73 19.19
CA SER A 46 -9.48 -3.82 20.63
C SER A 46 -9.32 -2.49 21.34
N THR A 47 -8.49 -1.59 20.81
CA THR A 47 -8.23 -0.25 21.37
C THR A 47 -8.83 0.85 20.49
N GLY A 48 -9.12 0.56 19.21
CA GLY A 48 -9.59 1.53 18.25
C GLY A 48 -8.49 2.47 17.75
N GLU A 49 -7.22 2.14 18.01
CA GLU A 49 -6.08 3.00 17.74
C GLU A 49 -5.25 2.50 16.56
N TYR A 50 -4.53 3.42 15.93
CA TYR A 50 -3.48 3.09 14.97
C TYR A 50 -2.14 3.08 15.69
N LEU A 51 -1.50 1.91 15.78
CA LEU A 51 -0.21 1.77 16.43
C LEU A 51 0.89 2.41 15.57
N ASP A 52 1.87 3.01 16.24
CA ASP A 52 3.08 3.56 15.59
C ASP A 52 4.22 2.53 15.49
N GLU A 53 3.88 1.25 15.68
CA GLU A 53 4.81 0.15 15.54
C GLU A 53 4.96 -0.23 14.07
N ASN A 54 6.21 -0.40 13.65
CA ASN A 54 6.53 -0.82 12.30
C ASN A 54 6.68 -2.33 12.22
N ASN A 55 5.98 -2.96 11.29
CA ASN A 55 6.17 -4.37 10.97
C ASN A 55 7.27 -4.49 9.89
N MET A 56 8.34 -5.22 10.19
CA MET A 56 9.50 -5.36 9.29
C MET A 56 9.17 -5.94 7.91
N ILE A 57 8.15 -6.79 7.78
CA ILE A 57 7.71 -7.29 6.47
C ILE A 57 7.04 -6.17 5.67
N ARG A 58 6.23 -5.32 6.32
CA ARG A 58 5.61 -4.16 5.68
C ARG A 58 6.65 -3.12 5.28
N GLN A 59 7.63 -2.88 6.14
CA GLN A 59 8.76 -2.00 5.81
C GLN A 59 9.49 -2.51 4.57
N LEU A 60 9.84 -3.80 4.53
CA LEU A 60 10.50 -4.41 3.37
C LEU A 60 9.67 -4.27 2.09
N MET A 61 8.36 -4.53 2.14
CA MET A 61 7.47 -4.38 0.99
C MET A 61 7.39 -2.91 0.53
N ALA A 62 7.29 -1.98 1.47
CA ALA A 62 7.28 -0.55 1.18
C ALA A 62 8.62 -0.11 0.56
N SER A 63 9.76 -0.58 1.08
CA SER A 63 11.10 -0.29 0.52
C SER A 63 11.23 -0.80 -0.90
N ARG A 64 10.78 -2.03 -1.17
CA ARG A 64 10.83 -2.61 -2.51
C ARG A 64 9.97 -1.81 -3.49
N LEU A 65 8.74 -1.47 -3.11
CA LEU A 65 7.83 -0.71 -3.95
C LEU A 65 8.35 0.70 -4.21
N LEU A 66 8.84 1.40 -3.18
CA LEU A 66 9.45 2.72 -3.34
C LEU A 66 10.66 2.69 -4.27
N ALA A 67 11.49 1.66 -4.20
CA ALA A 67 12.63 1.50 -5.11
C ALA A 67 12.19 1.33 -6.59
N GLU A 68 11.07 0.65 -6.83
CA GLU A 68 10.50 0.52 -8.18
C GLU A 68 9.91 1.84 -8.66
N LEU A 69 9.15 2.54 -7.81
CA LEU A 69 8.54 3.82 -8.15
C LEU A 69 9.57 4.95 -8.38
N CYS A 70 10.71 4.91 -7.68
CA CYS A 70 11.78 5.89 -7.89
C CYS A 70 12.38 5.81 -9.31
N GLN A 71 12.29 4.66 -9.99
CA GLN A 71 12.79 4.53 -11.37
C GLN A 71 11.97 5.36 -12.37
N THR A 72 10.70 5.60 -12.07
CA THR A 72 9.77 6.34 -12.94
C THR A 72 9.41 7.71 -12.37
N ASN A 73 9.64 7.95 -11.08
CA ASN A 73 9.31 9.19 -10.39
C ASN A 73 10.41 9.59 -9.38
N SER A 74 11.34 10.45 -9.82
CA SER A 74 12.45 10.94 -9.00
C SER A 74 12.03 11.77 -7.79
N SER A 75 10.81 12.29 -7.74
CA SER A 75 10.32 13.02 -6.55
C SER A 75 10.18 12.13 -5.30
N LEU A 76 10.21 10.80 -5.47
CA LEU A 76 10.11 9.82 -4.40
C LEU A 76 11.47 9.43 -3.79
N GLU A 77 12.60 9.88 -4.36
CA GLU A 77 13.94 9.50 -3.91
C GLU A 77 14.19 9.87 -2.44
N THR A 78 13.83 11.09 -2.04
CA THR A 78 13.96 11.55 -0.64
C THR A 78 13.12 10.69 0.30
N LEU A 79 11.95 10.23 -0.15
CA LEU A 79 11.06 9.39 0.64
C LEU A 79 11.61 7.95 0.74
N HIS A 80 12.20 7.44 -0.33
CA HIS A 80 12.87 6.14 -0.34
C HIS A 80 14.08 6.12 0.58
N GLN A 81 14.92 7.17 0.57
CA GLN A 81 16.07 7.29 1.48
C GLN A 81 15.63 7.21 2.95
N LYS A 82 14.61 7.99 3.33
CA LYS A 82 14.05 7.94 4.69
C LYS A 82 13.48 6.58 5.07
N ASN A 83 12.99 5.81 4.10
CA ASN A 83 12.43 4.48 4.33
C ASN A 83 13.52 3.41 4.52
N LEU A 84 14.77 3.68 4.16
CA LEU A 84 15.91 2.79 4.36
C LEU A 84 16.65 3.03 5.70
N ASP A 85 16.44 4.19 6.33
CA ASP A 85 16.99 4.57 7.63
C ASP A 85 16.25 3.89 8.81
#